data_AF-A0A645GXG5-F1
#
_entry.id   AF-A0A645GXG5-F1
#
_cell.length_a   1.000
_cell.length_b   1.000
_cell.length_c   1.000
_cell.angle_alpha   90.00
_cell.angle_beta   90.00
_cell.angle_gamma   90.00
#
_symmetry.space_group_name_H-M   'P 1'
#
loop_
_entity.id
_entity.type
_entity.pdbx_description
1 polymer ?
#
loop_
_entity_poly.entity_id
_entity_poly.type
_entity_poly.pdbx_seq_one_letter_code
_entity_poly.pdbx_strand_id
1 'polypeptide(L)' 'MIDFDITPTCVVFSRDETVYAYVFADDKTYVISETGSNAQFVMAGGSYALWRDMSDSTQTLWKYLKVVG' A
#
# COMPACT_ATOMS: atom_id res chain seq x y z
N MET A 1 -4.48 0.48 15.15
CA MET A 1 -4.61 1.68 14.32
C MET A 1 -4.41 1.24 12.90
N ILE A 2 -5.37 1.49 12.00
CA ILE A 2 -5.22 1.18 10.57
C ILE A 2 -4.85 2.51 9.93
N ASP A 3 -3.65 2.59 9.39
CA ASP A 3 -3.24 3.74 8.58
C ASP A 3 -3.75 3.48 7.16
N PHE A 4 -4.60 4.37 6.67
CA PHE A 4 -5.15 4.31 5.32
C PHE A 4 -5.25 5.70 4.70
N ASP A 5 -5.30 5.72 3.38
CA ASP A 5 -5.62 6.91 2.61
C ASP A 5 -6.52 6.55 1.44
N ILE A 6 -7.26 7.53 0.93
CA ILE A 6 -8.28 7.34 -0.09
C ILE A 6 -7.93 8.17 -1.31
N THR A 7 -7.89 7.53 -2.47
CA THR A 7 -7.81 8.18 -3.77
C THR A 7 -9.18 8.11 -4.46
N PRO A 8 -9.38 8.82 -5.59
CA PRO A 8 -10.63 8.70 -6.35
C PRO A 8 -10.94 7.27 -6.84
N THR A 9 -9.95 6.38 -6.92
CA THR A 9 -10.10 5.04 -7.51
C THR A 9 -9.93 3.90 -6.50
N CYS A 10 -9.34 4.14 -5.32
CA CYS A 10 -9.08 3.09 -4.35
C CYS A 10 -8.89 3.60 -2.92
N VAL A 11 -9.03 2.70 -1.95
CA VAL A 11 -8.49 2.84 -0.59
C VAL A 11 -7.18 2.07 -0.50
N VAL A 12 -6.13 2.69 0.03
CA VAL A 12 -4.86 2.01 0.30
C VAL A 12 -4.65 1.95 1.80
N PHE A 13 -4.29 0.78 2.33
CA PHE A 13 -4.20 0.56 3.76
C PHE A 13 -3.16 -0.48 4.13
N SER A 14 -2.66 -0.43 5.37
CA SER A 14 -1.83 -1.47 5.95
C SER A 14 -2.63 -2.39 6.88
N ARG A 15 -2.32 -3.69 6.83
CA ARG A 15 -2.81 -4.71 7.75
C ARG A 15 -1.78 -5.83 7.86
N ASP A 16 -1.50 -6.29 9.07
CA ASP A 16 -0.62 -7.46 9.31
C ASP A 16 0.72 -7.34 8.53
N GLU A 17 1.37 -6.17 8.62
CA GLU A 17 2.63 -5.85 7.94
C GLU A 17 2.58 -5.99 6.41
N THR A 18 1.40 -5.85 5.83
CA THR A 18 1.14 -5.94 4.39
C THR A 18 0.33 -4.73 3.94
N VAL A 19 0.65 -4.20 2.76
CA VAL A 19 -0.07 -3.07 2.15
C VAL A 19 -1.00 -3.59 1.07
N TYR A 20 -2.24 -3.12 1.14
CA TYR A 20 -3.33 -3.52 0.27
C TYR A 20 -3.91 -2.30 -0.45
N ALA A 21 -4.51 -2.54 -1.61
CA ALA A 21 -5.35 -1.59 -2.31
C ALA A 21 -6.74 -2.21 -2.55
N TYR A 22 -7.78 -1.58 -2.01
CA TYR A 22 -9.16 -1.89 -2.35
C TYR A 22 -9.59 -0.97 -3.51
N VAL A 23 -9.84 -1.57 -4.67
CA VAL A 23 -10.14 -0.87 -5.93
C VAL A 23 -11.65 -0.79 -6.12
N PHE A 24 -12.16 0.44 -6.33
CA PHE A 24 -13.61 0.67 -6.42
C PHE A 24 -14.22 0.15 -7.71
N ALA A 25 -13.43 0.13 -8.80
CA ALA A 25 -13.92 -0.26 -10.12
C ALA A 25 -14.36 -1.72 -10.19
N ASP A 26 -13.74 -2.60 -9.39
CA ASP A 26 -13.98 -4.03 -9.43
C ASP A 26 -14.33 -4.66 -8.07
N ASP A 27 -14.48 -3.84 -7.03
CA ASP A 27 -14.85 -4.26 -5.66
C ASP A 27 -13.88 -5.33 -5.10
N LYS A 28 -12.58 -5.23 -5.44
CA LYS A 28 -11.56 -6.19 -5.01
C LYS A 28 -10.46 -5.56 -4.19
N THR A 29 -9.90 -6.37 -3.30
CA THR A 29 -8.69 -6.05 -2.54
C THR A 29 -7.49 -6.76 -3.13
N TYR A 30 -6.47 -6.00 -3.47
CA TYR A 30 -5.19 -6.46 -4.00
C TYR A 30 -4.10 -6.30 -2.95
N VAL A 31 -3.21 -7.30 -2.86
CA VAL A 31 -1.94 -7.16 -2.15
C VAL A 31 -0.98 -6.41 -3.05
N ILE A 32 -0.42 -5.28 -2.59
CA ILE A 32 0.51 -4.46 -3.39
C ILE A 32 1.93 -4.41 -2.84
N SER A 33 2.15 -4.77 -1.57
CA SER A 33 3.49 -5.04 -1.04
C SER A 33 3.88 -6.51 -1.26
N GLU A 34 5.15 -6.78 -1.59
CA GLU A 34 5.65 -8.14 -1.77
C GLU A 34 5.47 -9.00 -0.49
N THR A 35 5.15 -10.28 -0.66
CA THR A 35 4.99 -11.23 0.46
C THR A 35 6.29 -11.35 1.24
N GLY A 36 6.25 -11.10 2.56
CA GLY A 36 7.40 -11.21 3.45
C GLY A 36 8.22 -9.92 3.62
N SER A 37 7.75 -8.78 3.08
CA SER A 37 8.52 -7.53 3.07
C SER A 37 8.35 -6.62 4.31
N ASN A 38 7.60 -7.05 5.32
CA ASN A 38 7.23 -6.25 6.50
C ASN A 38 6.92 -4.80 6.12
N ALA A 39 5.79 -4.55 5.47
CA ALA A 39 5.50 -3.29 4.81
C ALA A 39 4.63 -2.35 5.65
N GLN A 40 4.97 -1.07 5.65
CA GLN A 40 4.20 -0.01 6.30
C GLN A 40 3.68 1.00 5.28
N PHE A 41 2.36 1.16 5.22
CA PHE A 41 1.71 2.19 4.42
C PHE A 41 2.11 3.60 4.87
N VAL A 42 2.27 4.52 3.92
CA VAL A 42 2.71 5.91 4.19
C VAL A 42 1.67 6.90 3.71
N MET A 43 1.31 6.86 2.42
CA MET A 43 0.33 7.77 1.83
C MET A 43 -0.19 7.24 0.49
N ALA A 44 -1.35 7.74 0.06
CA ALA A 44 -1.84 7.54 -1.29
C ALA A 44 -2.24 8.90 -1.90
N GLY A 45 -2.07 9.05 -3.21
CA GLY A 45 -2.40 10.30 -3.87
C GLY A 45 -2.54 10.14 -5.37
N GLY A 46 -3.59 10.75 -5.94
CA GLY A 46 -3.93 10.59 -7.34
C GLY A 46 -4.24 9.13 -7.68
N SER A 47 -3.26 8.42 -8.23
CA SER A 47 -3.34 6.98 -8.52
C SER A 47 -2.10 6.22 -8.04
N TYR A 48 -1.38 6.74 -7.05
CA TYR A 48 -0.17 6.14 -6.52
C TYR A 48 -0.32 5.79 -5.04
N ALA A 49 0.23 4.65 -4.67
CA ALA A 49 0.45 4.23 -3.29
C ALA A 49 1.95 4.30 -2.98
N LEU A 50 2.30 4.80 -1.80
CA LEU A 50 3.67 4.79 -1.25
C LEU A 50 3.70 3.99 0.05
N TRP A 51 4.70 3.12 0.18
CA TRP A 51 4.96 2.39 1.41
C TRP A 51 6.45 2.20 1.66
N ARG A 52 6.78 1.86 2.91
CA ARG A 52 8.13 1.44 3.30
C ARG A 52 8.20 -0.07 3.32
N ASP A 53 9.30 -0.59 2.79
CA ASP A 53 9.74 -1.96 3.00
C ASP A 53 10.62 -1.97 4.26
N MET A 54 10.24 -2.76 5.26
CA MET A 54 10.92 -2.85 6.56
C MET A 54 11.66 -4.19 6.72
N SER A 55 11.89 -4.93 5.62
CA SER A 55 12.63 -6.19 5.66
C SER A 55 14.04 -6.03 6.21
N ASP A 56 14.67 -4.87 5.95
CA ASP A 56 15.99 -4.51 6.45
C ASP A 56 15.91 -3.26 7.34
N SER A 57 16.07 -3.44 8.65
CA SER A 57 16.06 -2.33 9.61
C SER A 57 17.24 -1.34 9.45
N THR A 58 18.28 -1.71 8.72
CA THR A 58 19.48 -0.89 8.49
C THR A 58 19.36 -0.02 7.25
N GLN A 59 18.42 -0.34 6.35
CA GLN A 59 18.20 0.38 5.12
C GLN A 59 16.72 0.78 4.98
N THR A 60 16.46 2.08 4.84
CA THR A 60 15.11 2.51 4.49
C THR A 60 14.90 2.36 2.98
N LEU A 61 13.97 1.49 2.61
CA LEU A 61 13.56 1.28 1.23
C LEU A 61 12.13 1.79 1.01
N TRP A 62 11.98 2.71 0.07
CA TRP A 62 10.68 3.27 -0.33
C TRP A 62 10.21 2.59 -1.61
N LYS A 63 8.98 2.07 -1.59
CA LYS A 63 8.34 1.44 -2.74
C LYS A 63 7.06 2.20 -3.10
N TYR A 64 6.79 2.31 -4.39
CA TYR A 64 5.57 2.92 -4.90
C TYR A 64 5.00 2.10 -6.04
N LEU A 65 3.68 2.17 -6.20
CA LEU A 65 2.96 1.52 -7.29
C LEU A 65 1.83 2.43 -7.76
N LYS A 66 1.64 2.48 -9.08
CA LYS A 66 0.44 3.05 -9.66
C LYS A 66 -0.72 2.06 -9.48
N VAL A 67 -1.72 2.44 -8.69
CA VAL A 67 -2.97 1.70 -8.54
C VAL A 67 -3.91 2.15 -9.64
N VAL A 68 -4.14 1.27 -10.62
CA VAL A 68 -5.12 1.48 -11.69
C VAL A 68 -6.35 0.65 -11.41
N GLY A 69 -7.52 1.27 -11.55
CA GLY A 69 -8.81 0.58 -11.56
C GLY A 69 -9.19 0.07 -12.93
#